data_AF-A0A359AY91-F1
#
_entry.id   AF-A0A359AY91-F1
#
_cell.length_a   1.000
_cell.length_b   1.000
_cell.length_c   1.000
_cell.angle_alpha   90.00
_cell.angle_beta   90.00
_cell.angle_gamma   90.00
#
_symmetry.space_group_name_H-M   'P 1'
#
loop_
_entity.id
_entity.type
_entity.pdbx_description
1 polymer ?
#
loop_
_entity_poly.entity_id
_entity_poly.type
_entity_poly.pdbx_seq_one_letter_code
_entity_poly.pdbx_strand_id
1 'polypeptide(L)'
;FELKGEIRQDFGKKAASTFRKQGLIPCVVYGGHEGENVNFVVETRNVRDLIYTPEVFLVNLNLGDKTIHAIVKDIQFHPVKDTILHMDFLHIFDNAPIVIDIPVRLVGLAAGVKAGGKLSLDIRKLKVKA
;
A
#
# COMPACT_ATOMS: atom_id res chain seq x y z
N PHE A 1 0.66 -8.13 8.45
CA PHE A 1 1.25 -6.88 8.98
C PHE A 1 0.19 -6.17 9.80
N GLU A 2 0.48 -5.74 11.02
CA GLU A 2 -0.48 -5.03 11.88
C GLU A 2 -0.30 -3.53 11.71
N LEU A 3 -1.36 -2.79 11.36
CA LEU A 3 -1.31 -1.34 11.22
C LEU A 3 -2.44 -0.70 12.03
N LYS A 4 -2.07 0.14 13.00
CA LYS A 4 -3.01 0.91 13.81
C LYS A 4 -3.31 2.25 13.13
N GLY A 5 -4.58 2.61 13.08
CA GLY A 5 -5.05 3.89 12.55
C GLY A 5 -6.24 4.43 13.32
N GLU A 6 -6.51 5.71 13.11
CA GLU A 6 -7.63 6.42 13.75
C GLU A 6 -8.62 6.86 12.69
N ILE A 7 -9.91 6.56 12.90
CA ILE A 7 -10.98 6.99 11.99
C ILE A 7 -11.05 8.52 12.02
N ARG A 8 -11.09 9.13 10.83
CA ARG A 8 -11.16 10.59 10.69
C ARG A 8 -12.55 11.03 10.21
N GLN A 9 -13.00 12.17 10.70
CA GLN A 9 -14.23 12.83 10.24
C GLN A 9 -13.96 14.10 9.42
N ASP A 10 -12.73 14.61 9.42
CA ASP A 10 -12.35 15.78 8.65
C ASP A 10 -11.89 15.41 7.23
N PHE A 11 -12.41 16.13 6.24
CA PHE A 11 -12.16 15.89 4.82
C PHE A 11 -11.65 17.14 4.07
N GLY A 12 -11.19 16.91 2.84
CA GLY A 12 -10.77 17.97 1.93
C GLY A 12 -9.32 18.43 2.10
N LYS A 13 -8.93 19.41 1.28
CA LYS A 13 -7.54 19.87 1.13
C LYS A 13 -6.93 20.40 2.42
N LYS A 14 -7.69 21.17 3.21
CA LYS A 14 -7.20 21.80 4.44
C LYS A 14 -6.92 20.75 5.51
N ALA A 15 -7.86 19.84 5.76
CA ALA A 15 -7.69 18.74 6.70
C ALA A 15 -6.49 17.84 6.33
N ALA A 16 -6.41 17.40 5.07
CA ALA A 16 -5.29 16.58 4.58
C ALA A 16 -3.93 17.28 4.72
N SER A 17 -3.88 18.60 4.53
CA SER A 17 -2.66 19.39 4.77
C SER A 17 -2.28 19.43 6.24
N THR A 18 -3.25 19.60 7.14
CA THR A 18 -3.04 19.58 8.59
C THR A 18 -2.53 18.22 9.07
N PHE A 19 -3.17 17.13 8.66
CA PHE A 19 -2.72 15.77 9.03
C PHE A 19 -1.27 15.52 8.61
N ARG A 20 -0.90 15.86 7.37
CA ARG A 20 0.48 15.71 6.90
C ARG A 20 1.48 16.56 7.68
N LYS A 21 1.11 17.77 8.09
CA LYS A 21 1.95 18.61 8.97
C LYS A 21 2.13 17.99 10.36
N GLN A 22 1.15 17.23 10.84
CA GLN A 22 1.21 16.50 12.10
C GLN A 22 1.95 15.15 11.98
N GLY A 23 2.48 14.81 10.79
CA GLY A 23 3.16 13.52 10.55
C GLY A 23 2.20 12.34 10.33
N LEU A 24 0.92 12.64 10.12
CA LEU A 24 -0.12 11.66 9.82
C LEU A 24 -0.34 11.56 8.31
N ILE A 25 -0.64 10.35 7.85
CA ILE A 25 -0.96 10.04 6.46
C ILE A 25 -2.46 9.79 6.38
N PRO A 26 -3.20 10.55 5.57
CA PRO A 26 -4.59 10.23 5.27
C PRO A 26 -4.67 8.93 4.44
N CYS A 27 -5.57 8.05 4.84
CA CYS A 27 -5.80 6.77 4.21
C CYS A 27 -7.29 6.52 3.98
N VAL A 28 -7.56 5.57 3.09
CA VAL A 28 -8.90 5.01 2.85
C VAL A 28 -8.80 3.51 2.71
N VAL A 29 -9.76 2.79 3.29
CA VAL A 29 -10.02 1.39 2.94
C VAL A 29 -11.39 1.30 2.29
N TYR A 30 -11.45 0.66 1.12
CA TYR A 30 -12.66 0.51 0.33
C TYR A 30 -12.82 -0.94 -0.14
N GLY A 31 -13.95 -1.22 -0.80
CA GLY A 31 -14.28 -2.58 -1.25
C GLY A 31 -14.93 -3.42 -0.16
N GLY A 32 -15.44 -2.78 0.91
CA GLY A 32 -16.26 -3.42 1.93
C GLY A 32 -17.58 -3.96 1.39
N HIS A 33 -18.28 -4.75 2.21
CA HIS A 33 -19.68 -5.10 1.92
C HIS A 33 -20.49 -3.81 1.75
N GLU A 34 -21.40 -3.78 0.77
CA GLU A 34 -22.25 -2.61 0.46
C GLU A 34 -21.50 -1.33 0.03
N GLY A 35 -20.20 -1.40 -0.28
CA GLY A 35 -19.43 -0.26 -0.77
C GLY A 35 -19.02 0.73 0.32
N GLU A 36 -19.00 0.31 1.59
CA GLU A 36 -18.50 1.13 2.69
C GLU A 36 -17.03 1.51 2.47
N ASN A 37 -16.74 2.81 2.62
CA ASN A 37 -15.40 3.37 2.59
C ASN A 37 -15.08 3.94 3.97
N VAL A 38 -14.03 3.40 4.60
CA VAL A 38 -13.57 3.91 5.89
C VAL A 38 -12.36 4.81 5.66
N ASN A 39 -12.50 6.06 6.08
CA ASN A 39 -11.43 7.04 6.03
C ASN A 39 -10.73 7.11 7.38
N PHE A 40 -9.42 7.02 7.37
CA PHE A 40 -8.62 7.01 8.60
C PHE A 40 -7.29 7.73 8.39
N VAL A 41 -6.55 7.90 9.47
CA VAL A 41 -5.17 8.39 9.46
C VAL A 41 -4.25 7.38 10.13
N VAL A 42 -3.01 7.32 9.68
CA VAL A 42 -1.94 6.52 10.30
C VAL A 42 -0.69 7.37 10.49
N GLU A 43 0.11 7.04 11.49
CA GLU A 43 1.41 7.70 11.66
C GLU A 43 2.40 7.24 10.58
N THR A 44 3.14 8.19 10.00
CA THR A 44 4.14 7.91 8.96
C THR A 44 5.20 6.90 9.41
N ARG A 45 5.53 6.85 10.69
CA ARG A 45 6.53 5.93 11.23
C ARG A 45 6.08 4.47 11.17
N ASN A 46 4.77 4.22 11.30
CA ASN A 46 4.20 2.87 11.40
C ASN A 46 4.07 2.17 10.04
N VAL A 47 4.20 2.92 8.93
CA VAL A 47 4.04 2.39 7.58
C VAL A 47 5.38 2.13 6.86
N ARG A 48 6.52 2.45 7.48
CA ARG A 48 7.84 2.31 6.83
C ARG A 48 8.11 0.87 6.37
N ASP A 49 7.92 -0.08 7.28
CA ASP A 49 8.20 -1.50 7.02
C ASP A 49 7.16 -2.14 6.10
N LEU A 50 6.00 -1.51 5.94
CA LEU A 50 4.95 -1.90 5.00
C LEU A 50 5.25 -1.47 3.56
N ILE A 51 5.99 -0.38 3.39
CA ILE A 51 6.16 0.30 2.08
C ILE A 51 7.52 0.02 1.45
N TYR A 52 8.60 0.01 2.25
CA TYR A 52 9.96 -0.13 1.76
C TYR A 52 10.41 -1.59 1.67
N THR A 53 9.53 -2.44 1.17
CA THR A 53 9.72 -3.89 1.03
C THR A 53 9.31 -4.37 -0.36
N PRO A 54 9.94 -5.42 -0.92
CA PRO A 54 9.42 -6.10 -2.09
C PRO A 54 8.25 -7.04 -1.77
N GLU A 55 7.87 -7.21 -0.50
CA GLU A 55 6.81 -8.12 -0.09
C GLU A 55 5.42 -7.49 -0.26
N VAL A 56 4.46 -8.29 -0.77
CA VAL A 56 3.05 -7.91 -0.77
C VAL A 56 2.45 -8.37 0.55
N PHE A 57 2.05 -7.43 1.39
CA PHE A 57 1.51 -7.74 2.71
C PHE A 57 -0.01 -7.79 2.72
N LEU A 58 -0.55 -8.81 3.39
CA LEU A 58 -1.86 -8.73 4.03
C LEU A 58 -1.75 -7.86 5.28
N VAL A 59 -2.57 -6.83 5.36
CA VAL A 59 -2.58 -5.82 6.41
C VAL A 59 -3.83 -5.98 7.26
N ASN A 60 -3.64 -6.12 8.57
CA ASN A 60 -4.70 -6.06 9.55
C ASN A 60 -4.79 -4.60 10.04
N LEU A 61 -5.80 -3.89 9.56
CA LEU A 61 -6.07 -2.50 9.89
C LEU A 61 -6.88 -2.44 11.19
N ASN A 62 -6.25 -2.00 12.27
CA ASN A 62 -6.90 -1.82 13.57
C ASN A 62 -7.37 -0.37 13.69
N LEU A 63 -8.68 -0.14 13.53
CA LEU A 63 -9.34 1.16 13.53
C LEU A 63 -10.24 1.29 14.76
N GLY A 64 -9.65 1.45 15.94
CA GLY A 64 -10.36 1.38 17.22
C GLY A 64 -10.79 -0.05 17.53
N ASP A 65 -12.11 -0.28 17.63
CA ASP A 65 -12.69 -1.59 17.98
C ASP A 65 -12.89 -2.51 16.77
N LYS A 66 -12.60 -2.03 15.55
CA LYS A 66 -12.75 -2.81 14.32
C LYS A 66 -11.39 -3.17 13.74
N THR A 67 -11.21 -4.45 13.41
CA THR A 67 -10.09 -4.95 12.60
C THR A 67 -10.59 -5.26 11.20
N ILE A 68 -9.92 -4.71 10.18
CA ILE A 68 -10.25 -4.91 8.76
C ILE A 68 -9.04 -5.54 8.07
N HIS A 69 -9.26 -6.65 7.36
CA HIS A 69 -8.24 -7.28 6.54
C HIS A 69 -8.16 -6.57 5.18
N ALA A 70 -6.98 -6.09 4.80
CA ALA A 70 -6.81 -5.34 3.58
C ALA A 70 -5.43 -5.55 2.95
N ILE A 71 -5.29 -5.12 1.70
CA ILE A 71 -4.00 -5.01 1.02
C ILE A 71 -3.74 -3.55 0.65
N VAL A 72 -2.47 -3.16 0.57
CA VAL A 72 -2.11 -1.85 0.02
C VAL A 72 -2.35 -1.88 -1.48
N LYS A 73 -3.24 -1.01 -1.96
CA LYS A 73 -3.61 -0.92 -3.37
C LYS A 73 -2.78 0.12 -4.11
N ASP A 74 -2.63 1.30 -3.52
CA ASP A 74 -1.84 2.40 -4.09
C ASP A 74 -1.21 3.26 -3.00
N ILE A 75 -0.07 3.86 -3.33
CA ILE A 75 0.66 4.76 -2.45
C ILE A 75 1.06 5.98 -3.26
N GLN A 76 0.57 7.13 -2.83
CA GLN A 76 0.89 8.40 -3.47
C GLN A 76 2.07 9.05 -2.77
N PHE A 77 3.13 9.35 -3.52
CA PHE A 77 4.30 10.04 -3.00
C PHE A 77 4.35 11.49 -3.48
N HIS A 78 4.93 12.35 -2.66
CA HIS A 78 5.25 13.70 -3.08
C HIS A 78 6.41 13.65 -4.09
N PRO A 79 6.27 14.20 -5.31
CA PRO A 79 7.22 13.99 -6.41
C PRO A 79 8.65 14.49 -6.11
N VAL A 80 8.78 15.50 -5.25
CA VAL A 80 10.07 16.09 -4.87
C VAL A 80 10.57 15.67 -3.49
N LYS A 81 9.68 15.52 -2.50
CA LYS A 81 10.04 15.33 -1.09
C LYS A 81 10.08 13.86 -0.67
N ASP A 82 9.61 12.97 -1.53
CA ASP A 82 9.46 11.52 -1.26
C ASP A 82 8.64 11.20 0.01
N THR A 83 7.83 12.16 0.46
CA THR A 83 6.89 11.98 1.58
C THR A 83 5.60 11.35 1.09
N ILE A 84 5.03 10.43 1.85
CA ILE A 84 3.74 9.81 1.53
C ILE A 84 2.62 10.83 1.68
N LEU A 85 1.80 10.98 0.64
CA LEU A 85 0.68 11.91 0.58
C LEU A 85 -0.65 11.26 0.94
N HIS A 86 -0.83 10.01 0.52
CA HIS A 86 -2.04 9.23 0.71
C HIS A 86 -1.75 7.73 0.52
N MET A 87 -2.52 6.88 1.18
CA MET A 87 -2.48 5.43 0.98
C MET A 87 -3.88 4.87 0.79
N ASP A 88 -4.01 4.00 -0.21
CA ASP A 88 -5.24 3.31 -0.55
C ASP A 88 -5.14 1.85 -0.13
N PHE A 89 -6.15 1.38 0.57
CA PHE A 89 -6.29 -0.01 0.99
C PHE A 89 -7.53 -0.63 0.34
N LEU A 90 -7.38 -1.86 -0.10
CA LEU A 90 -8.50 -2.66 -0.61
C LEU A 90 -8.84 -3.74 0.43
N HIS A 91 -10.09 -3.75 0.90
CA HIS A 91 -10.61 -4.78 1.78
C HIS A 91 -10.58 -6.13 1.05
N ILE A 92 -10.07 -7.16 1.72
CA ILE A 92 -10.05 -8.54 1.22
C ILE A 92 -11.09 -9.39 1.95
N PHE A 93 -11.74 -10.28 1.20
CA PHE A 93 -12.62 -11.30 1.75
C PHE A 93 -12.06 -12.67 1.42
N ASP A 94 -12.12 -13.60 2.37
CA ASP A 94 -11.56 -14.95 2.20
C ASP A 94 -12.14 -15.70 0.99
N ASN A 95 -13.37 -15.36 0.59
CA ASN A 95 -14.09 -16.03 -0.50
C ASN A 95 -14.12 -15.25 -1.82
N ALA A 96 -13.39 -14.12 -1.93
CA ALA A 96 -13.40 -13.28 -3.12
C ALA A 96 -12.03 -13.25 -3.79
N PRO A 97 -11.93 -13.54 -5.11
CA PRO A 97 -10.65 -13.50 -5.79
C PRO A 97 -10.15 -12.06 -5.92
N ILE A 98 -8.85 -11.85 -5.66
CA ILE A 98 -8.21 -10.54 -5.71
C ILE A 98 -7.18 -10.47 -6.83
N VAL A 99 -7.00 -9.28 -7.40
CA VAL A 99 -6.01 -9.02 -8.45
C VAL A 99 -4.93 -8.10 -7.91
N ILE A 100 -3.72 -8.63 -7.77
CA ILE A 100 -2.57 -7.94 -7.16
C ILE A 100 -1.36 -7.92 -8.08
N ASP A 101 -0.55 -6.88 -7.97
CA ASP A 101 0.69 -6.75 -8.73
C ASP A 101 1.87 -7.26 -7.86
N ILE A 102 2.43 -8.41 -8.23
CA ILE A 102 3.51 -9.08 -7.50
C ILE A 102 4.85 -8.76 -8.17
N PRO A 103 5.89 -8.31 -7.43
CA PRO A 103 7.18 -8.02 -8.00
C PRO A 103 7.91 -9.27 -8.48
N VAL A 104 8.60 -9.16 -9.62
CA VAL A 104 9.38 -10.25 -10.21
C VAL A 104 10.79 -10.24 -9.63
N ARG A 105 11.20 -11.36 -9.01
CA ARG A 105 12.59 -11.59 -8.58
C ARG A 105 13.28 -12.51 -9.58
N LEU A 106 14.35 -12.01 -10.20
CA LEU A 106 15.22 -12.81 -11.06
C LEU A 106 16.21 -13.62 -10.21
N VAL A 107 16.51 -14.83 -10.65
CA VAL A 107 17.47 -15.72 -9.99
C VAL A 107 18.58 -16.14 -10.96
N GLY A 108 19.79 -16.32 -10.42
CA GLY A 108 20.95 -16.75 -11.20
C GLY A 108 21.61 -15.65 -12.04
N LEU A 109 22.53 -16.06 -12.92
CA LEU A 109 23.31 -15.18 -13.78
C LEU A 109 23.25 -15.67 -15.23
N ALA A 110 22.63 -14.88 -16.11
CA ALA A 110 22.45 -15.23 -17.52
C ALA A 110 23.79 -15.33 -18.28
N ALA A 111 23.91 -16.32 -19.17
CA ALA A 111 25.13 -16.54 -19.96
C ALA A 111 25.51 -15.31 -20.81
N GLY A 112 24.52 -14.62 -21.40
CA GLY A 112 24.76 -13.39 -22.16
C GLY A 112 25.33 -12.25 -21.31
N VAL A 113 24.97 -12.17 -20.02
CA VAL A 113 25.57 -11.20 -19.09
C VAL A 113 27.02 -11.57 -18.78
N LYS A 114 27.32 -12.87 -18.62
CA LYS A 114 28.71 -13.34 -18.46
C LYS A 114 29.59 -13.00 -19.67
N ALA A 115 29.01 -12.97 -20.86
CA ALA A 115 29.68 -12.62 -22.12
C ALA A 115 29.77 -11.09 -22.37
N GLY A 116 29.37 -10.24 -21.40
CA GLY A 116 29.44 -8.78 -21.51
C GLY A 116 28.15 -8.08 -21.95
N GLY A 117 27.05 -8.82 -22.13
CA GLY A 117 25.73 -8.25 -22.41
C GLY A 117 25.05 -7.63 -21.19
N LYS A 118 24.00 -6.84 -21.43
CA LYS A 118 23.17 -6.22 -20.37
C LYS A 118 21.79 -6.87 -20.32
N LEU A 119 21.34 -7.25 -19.13
CA LEU A 119 19.97 -7.72 -18.89
C LEU A 119 19.03 -6.52 -18.69
N SER A 120 17.91 -6.49 -19.41
CA SER A 120 16.79 -5.58 -19.18
C SER A 120 15.61 -6.35 -18.62
N LEU A 121 15.02 -5.84 -17.53
CA LEU A 121 13.75 -6.34 -16.99
C LEU A 121 12.67 -5.29 -17.26
N ASP A 122 11.94 -5.50 -18.35
CA ASP A 122 10.93 -4.54 -18.81
C ASP A 122 9.66 -4.60 -17.95
N ILE A 123 9.27 -5.81 -17.53
CA ILE A 123 8.11 -6.03 -16.66
C ILE A 123 8.60 -6.34 -15.24
N ARG A 124 8.50 -5.36 -14.35
CA ARG A 124 8.95 -5.49 -12.94
C ARG A 124 7.91 -6.09 -12.00
N LYS A 125 6.64 -6.08 -12.40
CA LYS A 125 5.50 -6.61 -11.63
C LYS A 125 4.58 -7.40 -12.53
N LEU A 126 4.04 -8.51 -12.02
CA LEU A 126 3.05 -9.33 -12.72
C LEU A 126 1.71 -9.24 -12.00
N LYS A 127 0.66 -9.04 -12.78
CA LYS A 127 -0.71 -9.03 -12.30
C LYS A 127 -1.17 -10.47 -12.11
N VAL A 128 -1.45 -10.85 -10.87
CA VAL A 128 -1.88 -12.21 -10.48
C VAL A 128 -3.28 -12.15 -9.93
N LYS A 129 -4.12 -13.11 -10.33
CA LYS A 129 -5.45 -13.36 -9.75
C LYS A 129 -5.35 -14.62 -8.88
N ALA A 130 -5.71 -14.50 -7.61
CA ALA A 130 -5.80 -15.60 -6.65
C ALA A 130 -7.17 -15.57 -5.98
#